data_AF-A0A382RYS8-F1
#
_entry.id   AF-A0A382RYS8-F1
#
_cell.length_a   1.000
_cell.length_b   1.000
_cell.length_c   1.000
_cell.angle_alpha   90.00
_cell.angle_beta   90.00
_cell.angle_gamma   90.00
#
_symmetry.space_group_name_H-M   'P 1'
#
loop_
_entity.id
_entity.type
_entity.pdbx_description
1 polymer ?
#
loop_
_entity_poly.entity_id
_entity_poly.type
_entity_poly.pdbx_seq_one_letter_code
_entity_poly.pdbx_strand_id
1 'polypeptide(L)'
;MIFGSQVTDEIFSRRELLLRGGAGFGALALSGMLARDKAFADAGSLAPGQAHFAPKAKNVIFLFMEGGPSHIDLFDPKPLLNKLAGQRMPESFKRPITAMGETESPLLASPRTWKRHGQS
;
A
#
# COMPACT_ATOMS: atom_id res chain seq x y z
N MET A 1 -60.85 11.50 6.50
CA MET A 1 -59.84 12.38 7.14
C MET A 1 -58.52 12.05 6.46
N ILE A 2 -58.05 12.94 5.60
CA ILE A 2 -56.96 12.72 4.64
C ILE A 2 -55.65 13.10 5.33
N PHE A 3 -54.71 12.16 5.47
CA PHE A 3 -53.32 12.49 5.81
C PHE A 3 -52.48 12.39 4.55
N GLY A 4 -52.14 13.56 3.99
CA GLY A 4 -51.30 13.69 2.82
C GLY A 4 -49.85 13.31 3.15
N SER A 5 -49.28 12.42 2.34
CA SER A 5 -47.84 12.17 2.31
C SER A 5 -47.14 13.41 1.78
N GLN A 6 -46.45 14.14 2.66
CA GLN A 6 -45.49 15.16 2.26
C GLN A 6 -44.28 14.43 1.66
N VAL A 7 -44.20 14.39 0.33
CA VAL A 7 -42.94 14.04 -0.36
C VAL A 7 -42.03 15.24 -0.15
N THR A 8 -41.06 15.12 0.76
CA THR A 8 -40.04 16.14 0.96
C THR A 8 -39.12 16.14 -0.25
N ASP A 9 -39.17 17.22 -1.03
CA ASP A 9 -38.23 17.47 -2.13
C ASP A 9 -36.88 17.88 -1.52
N GLU A 10 -36.12 16.90 -1.02
CA GLU A 10 -34.76 17.13 -0.51
C GLU A 10 -33.81 17.32 -1.70
N ILE A 11 -33.33 18.55 -1.88
CA ILE A 11 -32.24 18.86 -2.80
C ILE A 11 -30.97 18.22 -2.24
N PHE A 12 -30.62 17.03 -2.77
CA PHE A 12 -29.40 16.33 -2.40
C PHE A 12 -28.16 17.21 -2.62
N SER A 13 -27.34 17.39 -1.59
CA SER A 13 -26.04 18.03 -1.75
C SER A 13 -25.14 17.17 -2.65
N ARG A 14 -24.18 17.78 -3.36
CA ARG A 14 -23.22 17.03 -4.21
C ARG A 14 -22.49 15.93 -3.42
N ARG A 15 -22.20 16.18 -2.14
CA ARG A 15 -21.61 15.20 -1.22
C ARG A 15 -22.56 14.05 -0.94
N GLU A 16 -23.84 14.35 -0.66
CA GLU A 16 -24.89 13.37 -0.42
C GLU A 16 -25.07 12.46 -1.65
N LEU A 17 -25.07 13.05 -2.85
CA LEU A 17 -25.18 12.34 -4.12
C LEU A 17 -23.98 11.41 -4.36
N LEU A 18 -22.76 11.88 -4.11
CA LEU A 18 -21.54 11.06 -4.26
C LEU A 18 -21.48 9.94 -3.22
N LEU A 19 -21.87 10.22 -1.97
CA LEU A 19 -21.94 9.21 -0.92
C LEU A 19 -23.00 8.15 -1.24
N ARG A 20 -24.24 8.54 -1.56
CA ARG A 20 -25.33 7.58 -1.80
C ARG A 20 -25.21 6.90 -3.16
N GLY A 21 -24.85 7.61 -4.22
CA GLY A 21 -24.70 7.06 -5.57
C GLY A 21 -23.42 6.22 -5.74
N GLY A 22 -22.28 6.72 -5.26
CA GLY A 22 -20.99 6.02 -5.37
C GLY A 22 -20.85 4.86 -4.38
N ALA A 23 -21.16 5.08 -3.10
CA ALA A 23 -21.09 4.01 -2.10
C ALA A 23 -22.27 3.03 -2.23
N GLY A 24 -23.42 3.43 -2.79
CA GLY A 24 -24.56 2.55 -3.05
C GLY A 24 -24.25 1.47 -4.09
N PHE A 25 -23.59 1.83 -5.19
CA PHE A 25 -23.12 0.84 -6.18
C PHE A 25 -22.03 -0.07 -5.61
N GLY A 26 -21.09 0.49 -4.84
CA GLY A 26 -20.07 -0.29 -4.13
C GLY A 26 -20.68 -1.27 -3.11
N ALA A 27 -21.72 -0.85 -2.38
CA ALA A 27 -22.44 -1.69 -1.42
C ALA A 27 -23.20 -2.83 -2.11
N LEU A 28 -23.70 -2.62 -3.34
CA LEU A 28 -24.30 -3.66 -4.19
C LEU A 28 -23.26 -4.71 -4.63
N ALA A 29 -22.07 -4.29 -5.03
CA ALA A 29 -20.98 -5.20 -5.34
C ALA A 29 -20.50 -5.97 -4.09
N LEU A 30 -20.36 -5.26 -2.97
CA LEU A 30 -19.97 -5.84 -1.67
C LEU A 30 -21.01 -6.82 -1.15
N SER A 31 -22.31 -6.53 -1.28
CA SER A 31 -23.37 -7.45 -0.87
C SER A 31 -23.37 -8.72 -1.72
N GLY A 32 -23.08 -8.63 -3.01
CA GLY A 32 -22.87 -9.78 -3.89
C GLY A 32 -21.66 -10.63 -3.50
N MET A 33 -20.55 -9.99 -3.10
CA MET A 33 -19.37 -10.69 -2.60
C MET A 33 -19.64 -11.38 -1.25
N LEU A 34 -20.25 -10.68 -0.30
CA LEU A 34 -20.59 -11.24 1.02
C LEU A 34 -21.66 -12.33 0.92
N ALA A 35 -22.60 -12.25 -0.03
CA ALA A 35 -23.56 -13.31 -0.28
C ALA A 35 -22.89 -14.57 -0.85
N ARG A 36 -21.87 -14.40 -1.71
CA ARG A 36 -21.02 -15.51 -2.16
C ARG A 36 -20.24 -16.11 -1.00
N ASP A 37 -19.59 -15.29 -0.18
CA ASP A 37 -18.84 -15.77 0.99
C ASP A 37 -19.74 -16.49 1.99
N LYS A 38 -20.98 -16.01 2.21
CA LYS A 38 -21.98 -16.73 3.03
C LYS A 38 -22.43 -18.04 2.40
N ALA A 39 -22.56 -18.12 1.08
CA ALA A 39 -22.83 -19.38 0.38
C ALA A 39 -21.67 -20.39 0.53
N PHE A 40 -20.43 -19.92 0.66
CA PHE A 40 -19.27 -20.76 1.00
C PHE A 40 -19.15 -21.07 2.50
N ALA A 41 -19.79 -20.28 3.37
CA ALA A 41 -19.80 -20.51 4.83
C ALA A 41 -20.86 -21.53 5.28
N ASP A 42 -22.05 -21.56 4.64
CA ASP A 42 -23.12 -22.53 4.94
C ASP A 42 -22.87 -23.91 4.31
N ALA A 43 -22.04 -23.99 3.26
CA ALA A 43 -21.47 -25.25 2.78
C ALA A 43 -20.33 -25.66 3.71
N GLY A 44 -20.68 -26.14 4.91
CA GLY A 44 -19.75 -26.44 6.00
C GLY A 44 -18.42 -27.05 5.57
N SER A 45 -17.40 -26.19 5.43
CA SER A 45 -15.97 -26.51 5.45
C SER A 45 -15.16 -25.23 5.18
N LEU A 46 -15.14 -24.30 6.14
CA LEU A 46 -14.10 -23.26 6.20
C LEU A 46 -12.91 -23.67 7.09
N ALA A 47 -12.80 -24.94 7.46
CA ALA A 47 -11.47 -25.47 7.73
C ALA A 47 -10.70 -25.38 6.41
N PRO A 48 -9.47 -24.86 6.37
CA PRO A 48 -8.61 -25.03 5.20
C PRO A 48 -8.50 -26.54 4.99
N GLY A 49 -9.32 -27.07 4.08
CA GLY A 49 -9.29 -28.47 3.73
C GLY A 49 -7.85 -28.78 3.36
N GLN A 50 -7.28 -29.78 4.03
CA GLN A 50 -5.96 -30.25 3.68
C GLN A 50 -6.02 -30.59 2.20
N ALA A 51 -5.32 -29.79 1.37
CA ALA A 51 -5.39 -29.98 -0.07
C ALA A 51 -5.05 -31.44 -0.34
N HIS A 52 -5.93 -32.15 -1.06
CA HIS A 52 -5.73 -33.58 -1.36
C HIS A 52 -4.35 -33.87 -1.96
N PHE A 53 -3.70 -32.84 -2.52
CA PHE A 53 -2.33 -32.85 -3.02
C PHE A 53 -1.57 -31.63 -2.51
N ALA A 54 -0.24 -31.77 -2.38
CA ALA A 54 0.63 -30.65 -2.06
C ALA A 54 0.47 -29.54 -3.12
N PRO A 55 0.26 -28.26 -2.71
CA PRO A 55 0.10 -27.17 -3.65
C PRO A 55 1.38 -27.01 -4.48
N LYS A 56 1.23 -26.93 -5.81
CA LYS A 56 2.33 -26.67 -6.75
C LYS A 56 2.07 -25.33 -7.44
N ALA A 57 2.89 -24.33 -7.16
CA ALA A 57 2.88 -23.09 -7.94
C ALA A 57 3.53 -23.35 -9.30
N LYS A 58 2.76 -23.19 -10.39
CA LYS A 58 3.27 -23.33 -11.77
C LYS A 58 3.81 -22.01 -12.32
N ASN A 59 3.27 -20.89 -11.88
CA ASN A 59 3.62 -19.55 -12.36
C ASN A 59 3.71 -18.59 -11.17
N VAL A 60 4.69 -17.68 -11.20
CA VAL A 60 4.87 -16.63 -10.22
C VAL A 60 4.75 -15.29 -10.95
N ILE A 61 3.83 -14.44 -10.51
CA ILE A 61 3.73 -13.06 -10.99
C ILE A 61 4.54 -12.20 -10.04
N PHE A 62 5.74 -11.79 -10.46
CA PHE A 62 6.60 -10.86 -9.72
C PHE A 62 6.44 -9.47 -10.31
N LEU A 63 5.90 -8.54 -9.52
CA LEU A 63 5.73 -7.14 -9.92
C LEU A 63 6.83 -6.31 -9.25
N PHE A 64 7.83 -5.89 -10.03
CA PHE A 64 8.81 -4.91 -9.60
C PHE A 64 8.36 -3.52 -10.05
N MET A 65 7.84 -2.73 -9.12
CA MET A 65 7.43 -1.35 -9.39
C MET A 65 8.63 -0.44 -9.17
N GLU A 66 9.18 0.09 -10.27
CA GLU A 66 10.20 1.14 -10.21
C GLU A 66 9.57 2.47 -9.74
N GLY A 67 10.31 3.22 -8.92
CA GLY A 67 9.94 4.59 -8.50
C GLY A 67 9.58 4.75 -7.02
N GLY A 68 9.39 3.65 -6.29
CA GLY A 68 9.30 3.70 -4.83
C GLY A 68 10.68 3.88 -4.17
N PRO A 69 10.81 4.72 -3.13
CA PRO A 69 12.05 4.77 -2.36
C PRO A 69 12.32 3.42 -1.68
N SER A 70 13.59 2.99 -1.63
CA SER A 70 13.93 1.69 -1.05
C SER A 70 13.68 1.68 0.46
N HIS A 71 13.50 0.49 1.06
CA HIS A 71 13.42 0.36 2.52
C HIS A 71 14.66 0.96 3.20
N ILE A 72 15.83 0.80 2.57
CA ILE A 72 17.10 1.35 3.03
C ILE A 72 17.04 2.88 3.03
N ASP A 73 16.45 3.51 2.02
CA ASP A 73 16.31 4.96 1.95
C ASP A 73 15.36 5.51 3.02
N LEU A 74 14.30 4.76 3.32
CA LEU A 74 13.21 5.21 4.20
C LEU A 74 13.48 5.04 5.70
N PHE A 75 13.90 3.85 6.11
CA PHE A 75 13.81 3.44 7.52
C PHE A 75 15.17 3.36 8.22
N ASP A 76 16.25 3.22 7.46
CA ASP A 76 17.58 3.02 8.03
C ASP A 76 18.22 4.38 8.44
N PRO A 77 18.61 4.57 9.72
CA PRO A 77 19.40 5.72 10.13
C PRO A 77 20.77 5.71 9.43
N LYS A 78 21.20 6.86 8.91
CA LYS A 78 22.44 7.00 8.12
C LYS A 78 23.50 7.86 8.84
N PRO A 79 23.96 7.48 10.04
CA PRO A 79 24.86 8.32 10.84
C PRO A 79 26.21 8.56 10.16
N LEU A 80 26.77 7.54 9.51
CA LEU A 80 28.05 7.67 8.80
C LEU A 80 27.92 8.56 7.56
N LEU A 81 26.86 8.38 6.76
CA LEU A 81 26.59 9.21 5.59
C LEU A 81 26.45 10.70 5.99
N ASN A 82 25.71 10.97 7.07
CA ASN A 82 25.52 12.33 7.57
C ASN A 82 26.84 12.95 8.07
N LYS A 83 27.75 12.17 8.65
CA LYS A 83 29.09 12.64 9.05
C LYS A 83 29.99 12.96 7.86
N LEU A 84 29.87 12.21 6.77
CA LEU A 84 30.67 12.36 5.56
C LEU A 84 30.02 13.28 4.52
N ALA A 85 28.89 13.92 4.86
CA ALA A 85 28.17 14.80 3.95
C ALA A 85 29.07 15.93 3.44
N GLY A 86 29.02 16.18 2.12
CA GLY A 86 29.85 17.17 1.44
C GLY A 86 31.28 16.72 1.15
N GLN A 87 31.70 15.54 1.61
CA GLN A 87 33.00 14.96 1.29
C GLN A 87 32.89 14.00 0.11
N ARG A 88 34.02 13.75 -0.56
CA ARG A 88 34.09 12.65 -1.54
C ARG A 88 34.00 11.30 -0.84
N MET A 89 33.55 10.30 -1.58
CA MET A 89 33.47 8.94 -1.06
C MET A 89 34.89 8.44 -0.70
N PRO A 90 35.11 7.95 0.54
CA PRO A 90 36.43 7.44 0.94
C PRO A 90 36.88 6.25 0.09
N GLU A 91 38.18 6.16 -0.17
CA GLU A 91 38.78 5.07 -0.98
C GLU A 91 38.59 3.67 -0.36
N SER A 92 38.26 3.59 0.92
CA SER A 92 37.92 2.34 1.59
C SER A 92 36.65 1.68 1.03
N PHE A 93 35.80 2.43 0.34
CA PHE A 93 34.56 1.92 -0.25
C PHE A 93 34.76 1.57 -1.74
N LYS A 94 34.11 0.48 -2.16
CA LYS A 94 34.07 0.10 -3.58
C LYS A 94 33.33 1.18 -4.38
N ARG A 95 33.93 1.61 -5.49
CA ARG A 95 33.32 2.58 -6.41
C ARG A 95 31.99 2.06 -6.97
N PRO A 96 30.88 2.82 -6.81
CA PRO A 96 29.59 2.43 -7.37
C PRO A 96 29.59 2.58 -8.88
N ILE A 97 28.88 1.69 -9.58
CA ILE A 97 28.64 1.82 -11.01
C ILE A 97 27.35 2.63 -11.17
N THR A 98 27.46 3.89 -11.58
CA THR A 98 26.31 4.77 -11.83
C THR A 98 25.98 4.76 -13.31
N ALA A 99 24.71 4.94 -13.67
CA ALA A 99 24.27 4.91 -15.07
C ALA A 99 24.96 5.98 -15.95
N MET A 100 25.37 7.10 -15.34
CA MET A 100 26.02 8.23 -16.02
C MET A 100 27.54 8.29 -15.76
N GLY A 101 28.14 7.29 -15.08
CA GLY A 101 29.57 7.24 -14.78
C GLY A 101 30.08 8.26 -13.75
N GLU A 102 29.21 9.12 -13.23
CA GLU A 102 29.54 10.11 -12.21
C GLU A 102 29.79 9.40 -10.86
N THR A 103 30.99 9.56 -10.32
CA THR A 103 31.45 8.89 -9.08
C THR A 103 32.22 9.80 -8.13
N GLU A 104 32.52 11.04 -8.52
CA GLU A 104 33.37 11.98 -7.76
C GLU A 104 32.54 13.08 -7.07
N SER A 105 31.23 13.07 -7.28
CA SER A 105 30.27 13.97 -6.64
C SER A 105 30.30 13.81 -5.10
N PRO A 106 30.15 14.92 -4.35
CA PRO A 106 30.10 14.86 -2.89
C PRO A 106 28.94 14.00 -2.37
N LEU A 107 29.16 13.33 -1.23
CA LEU A 107 28.13 12.58 -0.55
C LEU A 107 27.02 13.52 -0.05
N LEU A 108 25.78 13.19 -0.35
CA LEU A 108 24.61 13.94 0.11
C LEU A 108 24.15 13.41 1.47
N ALA A 109 23.90 14.32 2.41
CA ALA A 109 23.29 13.98 3.68
C ALA A 109 21.87 13.43 3.47
N SER A 110 21.39 12.60 4.40
CA SER A 110 19.98 12.25 4.43
C SER A 110 19.15 13.46 4.88
N PRO A 111 18.10 13.87 4.12
CA PRO A 111 17.23 14.97 4.54
C PRO A 111 16.33 14.60 5.72
N ARG A 112 16.24 13.31 6.06
CA ARG A 112 15.35 12.80 7.10
C ARG A 112 16.09 12.71 8.44
N THR A 113 15.51 13.30 9.48
CA THR A 113 15.93 13.06 10.86
C THR A 113 15.28 11.78 11.37
N TRP A 114 16.08 10.77 11.71
CA TRP A 114 15.57 9.53 12.29
C TRP A 114 15.06 9.75 13.72
N LYS A 115 13.94 9.10 14.05
CA LYS A 115 13.38 9.05 15.39
C LYS A 115 12.93 7.62 15.67
N ARG A 116 13.29 7.07 16.82
CA ARG A 116 12.77 5.77 17.27
C ARG A 116 11.30 5.93 17.63
N HIS A 117 10.44 5.20 16.93
CA HIS A 117 9.02 5.08 17.26
C HIS A 117 8.75 3.62 17.64
N GLY A 118 8.48 3.37 18.92
CA GLY A 118 8.31 2.02 19.47
C GLY A 118 9.29 1.69 20.59
N GLN A 119 9.01 0.60 21.32
CA GLN A 119 9.80 0.15 22.47
C GLN A 119 10.74 -1.03 22.17
N SER A 120 10.65 -1.65 20.99
CA SER A 120 11.39 -2.86 20.62
C SER A 120 12.88 -2.64 20.36
#